data_AF-A0A973NLA3-F1
#
_entry.id   AF-A0A973NLA3-F1
#
_cell.length_a   1.000
_cell.length_b   1.000
_cell.length_c   1.000
_cell.angle_alpha   90.00
_cell.angle_beta   90.00
_cell.angle_gamma   90.00
#
_symmetry.space_group_name_H-M   'P 1'
#
loop_
_entity.id
_entity.type
_entity.pdbx_description
1 polymer ?
#
loop_
_entity_poly.entity_id
_entity_poly.type
_entity_poly.pdbx_seq_one_letter_code
_entity_poly.pdbx_strand_id
1 'polypeptide(L)'
;MNDVSVKDRAMRLAGKGHDAWDVDVFVYLHSEAAGDFSVESYLQSDPTSDHLVFYNRKHPGFDVTFHLIDETGLGYRFPQSSHREDAIWSQLGTSCPANAIWEVFEKHSIQIGPQGETVSAHNPNEGTPVGAFQYTLNVSRTGNPPYLPLDPGGTNNNGSTSKS
;
A
#
# COMPACT_ATOMS: atom_id res chain seq x y z
N MET A 1 21.72 -28.08 -9.03
CA MET A 1 21.79 -27.60 -7.64
C MET A 1 22.61 -26.32 -7.65
N ASN A 2 21.99 -25.18 -7.38
CA ASN A 2 22.66 -23.99 -6.86
C ASN A 2 21.56 -23.20 -6.15
N ASP A 3 21.42 -23.53 -4.88
CA ASP A 3 20.56 -22.89 -3.89
C ASP A 3 21.17 -21.52 -3.61
N VAL A 4 20.78 -20.52 -4.41
CA VAL A 4 21.03 -19.13 -4.07
C VAL A 4 20.03 -18.80 -2.97
N SER A 5 20.52 -18.86 -1.73
CA SER A 5 19.77 -18.56 -0.52
C SER A 5 18.96 -17.28 -0.72
N VAL A 6 17.68 -17.32 -0.35
CA VAL A 6 16.75 -16.17 -0.36
C VAL A 6 17.38 -14.91 0.29
N LYS A 7 18.34 -15.08 1.20
CA LYS A 7 19.12 -14.00 1.82
C LYS A 7 20.02 -13.23 0.87
N ASP A 8 20.61 -13.87 -0.15
CA ASP A 8 21.51 -13.22 -1.10
C ASP A 8 20.75 -12.37 -2.14
N ARG A 9 19.46 -12.68 -2.35
CA ARG A 9 18.57 -11.85 -3.19
C ARG A 9 18.14 -10.58 -2.47
N ALA A 10 17.92 -10.66 -1.16
CA ALA A 10 17.61 -9.51 -0.31
C ALA A 10 18.79 -8.54 -0.15
N MET A 11 20.03 -9.04 -0.13
CA MET A 11 21.22 -8.18 0.02
C MET A 11 21.61 -7.39 -1.24
N ARG A 12 21.14 -7.79 -2.44
CA ARG A 12 21.44 -7.04 -3.68
C ARG A 12 20.62 -5.78 -3.89
N LEU A 13 19.61 -5.52 -3.06
CA LEU A 13 18.84 -4.27 -3.08
C LEU A 13 19.44 -3.18 -2.17
N ALA A 14 20.41 -3.51 -1.31
CA ALA A 14 21.03 -2.57 -0.36
C ALA A 14 22.15 -1.71 -0.97
N GLY A 15 22.05 -1.36 -2.25
CA GLY A 15 23.17 -0.81 -3.02
C GLY A 15 22.79 0.34 -3.95
N LYS A 16 22.27 1.45 -3.40
CA LYS A 16 22.42 2.86 -3.84
C LYS A 16 21.41 3.75 -3.10
N GLY A 17 21.83 4.95 -2.70
CA GLY A 17 20.94 6.10 -2.47
C GLY A 17 20.23 6.19 -1.12
N HIS A 18 20.10 7.42 -0.62
CA HIS A 18 19.14 7.83 0.42
C HIS A 18 17.72 7.86 -0.18
N ASP A 19 17.27 6.75 -0.74
CA ASP A 19 16.01 6.66 -1.49
C ASP A 19 14.85 6.30 -0.53
N ALA A 20 13.59 6.49 -0.93
CA ALA A 20 12.44 6.16 -0.08
C ALA A 20 12.44 4.67 0.33
N TRP A 21 11.78 4.34 1.44
CA TRP A 21 11.72 2.94 1.86
C TRP A 21 10.68 2.17 1.03
N ASP A 22 11.14 1.21 0.23
CA ASP A 22 10.26 0.30 -0.51
C ASP A 22 9.53 -0.65 0.44
N VAL A 23 8.21 -0.72 0.28
CA VAL A 23 7.29 -1.55 1.06
C VAL A 23 6.46 -2.43 0.13
N ASP A 24 6.42 -3.74 0.41
CA ASP A 24 5.49 -4.66 -0.23
C ASP A 24 4.36 -5.05 0.73
N VAL A 25 3.14 -5.02 0.20
CA VAL A 25 1.92 -5.43 0.90
C VAL A 25 1.14 -6.38 0.00
N PHE A 26 0.84 -7.59 0.46
CA PHE A 26 0.00 -8.55 -0.26
C PHE A 26 -1.43 -8.45 0.24
N VAL A 27 -2.39 -8.35 -0.68
CA VAL A 27 -3.81 -8.18 -0.38
C VAL A 27 -4.57 -9.34 -1.02
N TYR A 28 -5.09 -10.22 -0.18
CA TYR A 28 -5.82 -11.41 -0.61
C TYR A 28 -7.31 -11.14 -0.53
N LEU A 29 -7.99 -11.11 -1.68
CA LEU A 29 -9.43 -10.93 -1.76
C LEU A 29 -10.12 -12.30 -1.75
N HIS A 30 -10.83 -12.62 -0.66
CA HIS A 30 -11.46 -13.92 -0.47
C HIS A 30 -12.89 -13.98 -1.02
N SER A 31 -13.67 -12.89 -0.89
CA SER A 31 -14.98 -12.76 -1.54
C SER A 31 -15.38 -11.29 -1.76
N GLU A 32 -16.53 -11.06 -2.42
CA GLU A 32 -17.13 -9.73 -2.56
C GLU A 32 -17.82 -9.23 -1.27
N ALA A 33 -17.88 -10.04 -0.21
CA ALA A 33 -18.46 -9.63 1.06
C ALA A 33 -17.62 -8.51 1.70
N ALA A 34 -18.29 -7.51 2.27
CA ALA A 34 -17.60 -6.37 2.88
C ALA A 34 -16.65 -6.84 3.99
N GLY A 35 -15.37 -6.49 3.85
CA GLY A 35 -14.32 -6.87 4.79
C GLY A 35 -13.75 -8.28 4.62
N ASP A 36 -14.18 -9.06 3.61
CA ASP A 36 -13.68 -10.42 3.40
C ASP A 36 -12.42 -10.47 2.51
N PHE A 37 -11.36 -9.91 3.07
CA PHE A 37 -10.01 -9.91 2.50
C PHE A 37 -9.00 -9.92 3.65
N SER A 38 -7.74 -10.25 3.36
CA SER A 38 -6.65 -10.20 4.32
C SER A 38 -5.42 -9.52 3.76
N VAL A 39 -4.51 -9.12 4.65
CA VAL A 39 -3.29 -8.40 4.30
C VAL A 39 -2.08 -9.07 4.94
N GLU A 40 -1.04 -9.28 4.15
CA GLU A 40 0.26 -9.76 4.62
C GLU A 40 1.34 -8.74 4.28
N SER A 41 2.13 -8.36 5.29
CA SER A 41 3.31 -7.50 5.09
C SER A 41 4.30 -7.70 6.23
N TYR A 42 5.57 -7.41 5.95
CA TYR A 42 6.62 -7.33 6.98
C TYR A 42 6.52 -6.06 7.84
N LEU A 43 5.55 -5.18 7.57
CA LEU A 43 5.29 -3.96 8.33
C LEU A 43 4.47 -4.14 9.60
N GLN A 44 3.79 -5.27 9.78
CA GLN A 44 2.94 -5.47 10.95
C GLN A 44 3.79 -5.38 12.23
N SER A 45 3.53 -4.35 13.04
CA SER A 45 4.31 -4.06 14.25
C SER A 45 3.46 -3.78 15.48
N ASP A 46 2.15 -3.56 15.32
CA ASP A 46 1.25 -3.42 16.45
C ASP A 46 0.72 -4.81 16.84
N PRO A 47 1.10 -5.35 18.01
CA PRO A 47 0.62 -6.66 18.45
C PRO A 47 -0.87 -6.64 18.86
N THR A 48 -1.50 -5.46 18.88
CA THR A 48 -2.88 -5.25 19.33
C THR A 48 -3.86 -4.90 18.20
N SER A 49 -3.37 -4.73 16.97
CA SER A 49 -4.21 -4.48 15.79
C SER A 49 -3.64 -5.13 14.53
N ASP A 50 -4.50 -5.50 13.59
CA ASP A 50 -4.09 -6.00 12.27
C ASP A 50 -3.62 -4.87 11.33
N HIS A 51 -3.45 -3.66 11.86
CA HIS A 51 -3.08 -2.49 11.08
C HIS A 51 -1.60 -2.54 10.66
N LEU A 52 -1.36 -2.13 9.42
CA LEU A 52 0.00 -1.85 8.96
C LEU A 52 0.53 -0.57 9.58
N VAL A 53 1.74 -0.63 10.13
CA VAL A 53 2.45 0.53 10.66
C VAL A 53 3.66 0.81 9.78
N PHE A 54 3.65 1.97 9.12
CA PHE A 54 4.73 2.35 8.22
C PHE A 54 5.76 3.19 9.00
N TYR A 55 6.87 2.59 9.38
CA TYR A 55 8.02 3.33 9.94
C TYR A 55 9.00 3.69 8.84
N ASN A 56 9.29 4.96 8.58
CA ASN A 56 10.13 5.36 7.44
C ASN A 56 11.58 4.90 7.56
N ARG A 57 11.98 4.31 8.70
CA ARG A 57 13.34 3.82 8.99
C ARG A 57 14.42 4.86 8.66
N LYS A 58 14.12 6.15 8.79
CA LYS A 58 14.99 7.30 8.45
C LYS A 58 15.20 7.55 6.95
N HIS A 59 14.31 7.01 6.11
CA HIS A 59 14.20 7.33 4.68
C HIS A 59 13.25 8.52 4.45
N PRO A 60 13.43 9.28 3.36
CA PRO A 60 12.57 10.40 2.99
C PRO A 60 11.29 9.89 2.32
N GLY A 61 10.44 9.21 3.10
CA GLY A 61 9.20 8.63 2.59
C GLY A 61 9.21 7.12 2.40
N PHE A 62 8.18 6.66 1.71
CA PHE A 62 7.93 5.27 1.36
C PHE A 62 7.42 5.16 -0.06
N ASP A 63 7.90 4.16 -0.76
CA ASP A 63 7.25 3.67 -1.97
C ASP A 63 6.54 2.36 -1.60
N VAL A 64 5.21 2.40 -1.57
CA VAL A 64 4.40 1.24 -1.18
C VAL A 64 3.84 0.59 -2.42
N THR A 65 4.07 -0.71 -2.57
CA THR A 65 3.48 -1.54 -3.63
C THR A 65 2.53 -2.56 -3.02
N PHE A 66 1.27 -2.46 -3.41
CA PHE A 66 0.22 -3.42 -3.05
C PHE A 66 0.08 -4.45 -4.17
N HIS A 67 0.10 -5.73 -3.80
CA HIS A 67 -0.07 -6.88 -4.69
C HIS A 67 -1.43 -7.50 -4.44
N LEU A 68 -2.35 -7.40 -5.39
CA LEU A 68 -3.67 -8.00 -5.31
C LEU A 68 -3.61 -9.47 -5.72
N ILE A 69 -4.09 -10.33 -4.83
CA ILE A 69 -4.28 -11.76 -5.05
C ILE A 69 -5.79 -12.01 -4.99
N ASP A 70 -6.41 -12.13 -6.17
CA ASP A 70 -7.84 -12.39 -6.31
C ASP A 70 -8.16 -13.88 -6.16
N GLU A 71 -8.53 -14.31 -4.95
CA GLU A 71 -8.91 -15.70 -4.66
C GLU A 71 -10.38 -15.99 -5.00
N THR A 72 -11.17 -14.94 -5.29
CA THR A 72 -12.56 -15.10 -5.73
C THR A 72 -12.65 -15.74 -7.11
N GLY A 73 -11.60 -15.59 -7.93
CA GLY A 73 -11.58 -16.01 -9.32
C GLY A 73 -12.48 -15.18 -10.25
N LEU A 74 -12.97 -14.03 -9.80
CA LEU A 74 -13.92 -13.18 -10.53
C LEU A 74 -13.24 -12.12 -11.41
N GLY A 75 -11.91 -12.01 -11.38
CA GLY A 75 -11.14 -11.12 -12.24
C GLY A 75 -11.02 -9.70 -11.69
N TYR A 76 -10.95 -9.54 -10.37
CA TYR A 76 -10.75 -8.24 -9.73
C TYR A 76 -9.35 -7.71 -10.00
N ARG A 77 -9.24 -6.43 -10.37
CA ARG A 77 -7.99 -5.72 -10.65
C ARG A 77 -8.06 -4.28 -10.15
N PHE A 78 -6.90 -3.65 -9.94
CA PHE A 78 -6.83 -2.21 -9.75
C PHE A 78 -7.26 -1.46 -11.03
N PRO A 79 -8.03 -0.36 -10.91
CA PRO A 79 -8.38 0.50 -12.03
C PRO A 79 -7.16 0.98 -12.83
N GLN A 80 -7.29 1.05 -14.16
CA GLN A 80 -6.21 1.42 -15.07
C GLN A 80 -6.54 2.70 -15.86
N SER A 81 -5.57 3.18 -16.64
CA SER A 81 -5.73 4.28 -17.60
C SER A 81 -6.28 5.57 -16.95
N SER A 82 -7.44 6.07 -17.39
CA SER A 82 -8.07 7.29 -16.88
C SER A 82 -8.54 7.19 -15.43
N HIS A 83 -8.65 5.98 -14.88
CA HIS A 83 -9.11 5.71 -13.53
C HIS A 83 -7.99 5.28 -12.58
N ARG A 84 -6.72 5.31 -13.01
CA ARG A 84 -5.59 4.81 -12.20
C ARG A 84 -5.52 5.43 -10.79
N GLU A 85 -5.87 6.70 -10.68
CA GLU A 85 -5.78 7.46 -9.42
C GLU A 85 -6.85 7.00 -8.42
N ASP A 86 -7.90 6.33 -8.91
CA ASP A 86 -8.93 5.75 -8.06
C ASP A 86 -8.46 4.46 -7.38
N ALA A 87 -7.38 3.83 -7.84
CA ALA A 87 -6.89 2.56 -7.27
C ALA A 87 -6.52 2.68 -5.78
N ILE A 88 -6.16 3.87 -5.31
CA ILE A 88 -5.88 4.13 -3.91
C ILE A 88 -6.29 5.55 -3.52
N TRP A 89 -7.01 5.65 -2.40
CA TRP A 89 -7.34 6.92 -1.73
C TRP A 89 -6.74 6.91 -0.34
N SER A 90 -6.29 8.07 0.16
CA SER A 90 -5.70 8.21 1.49
C SER A 90 -6.06 9.52 2.15
N GLN A 91 -6.36 9.47 3.45
CA GLN A 91 -6.83 10.59 4.26
C GLN A 91 -6.20 10.56 5.65
N LEU A 92 -5.84 11.74 6.17
CA LEU A 92 -5.41 11.93 7.56
C LEU A 92 -6.57 11.67 8.54
N GLY A 93 -6.27 11.04 9.67
CA GLY A 93 -7.23 10.67 10.71
C GLY A 93 -7.41 9.17 10.84
N THR A 94 -8.60 8.76 11.29
CA THR A 94 -8.88 7.38 11.71
C THR A 94 -9.99 6.70 10.89
N SER A 95 -10.40 7.29 9.78
CA SER A 95 -11.46 6.75 8.91
C SER A 95 -10.93 6.54 7.50
N CYS A 96 -11.20 5.37 6.92
CA CYS A 96 -10.92 5.10 5.53
C CYS A 96 -11.72 6.04 4.61
N PRO A 97 -11.09 6.64 3.58
CA PRO A 97 -11.77 7.55 2.68
C PRO A 97 -12.77 6.81 1.79
N ALA A 98 -14.06 7.15 1.90
CA ALA A 98 -15.11 6.63 1.01
C ALA A 98 -15.20 7.38 -0.35
N ASN A 99 -14.41 8.44 -0.52
CA ASN A 99 -14.35 9.27 -1.71
C ASN A 99 -12.88 9.57 -2.06
N ALA A 100 -12.66 10.09 -3.27
CA ALA A 100 -11.33 10.37 -3.78
C ALA A 100 -10.59 11.46 -2.97
N ILE A 101 -9.62 11.03 -2.15
CA ILE A 101 -8.79 11.86 -1.27
C ILE A 101 -7.34 11.36 -1.39
N TRP A 102 -6.36 12.26 -1.40
CA TRP A 102 -4.93 11.96 -1.55
C TRP A 102 -4.09 12.86 -0.65
N GLU A 103 -4.36 12.83 0.66
CA GLU A 103 -3.63 13.65 1.64
C GLU A 103 -2.27 13.06 2.03
N VAL A 104 -2.04 11.79 1.73
CA VAL A 104 -0.85 11.04 2.18
C VAL A 104 -0.08 10.47 1.01
N PHE A 105 -0.75 9.72 0.13
CA PHE A 105 -0.14 9.21 -1.09
C PHE A 105 -0.26 10.26 -2.18
N GLU A 106 0.87 10.59 -2.82
CA GLU A 106 0.88 11.55 -3.91
C GLU A 106 0.09 11.02 -5.10
N LYS A 107 -1.01 11.72 -5.43
CA LYS A 107 -1.89 11.37 -6.54
C LYS A 107 -1.16 11.05 -7.85
N HIS A 108 -0.13 11.83 -8.18
CA HIS A 108 0.63 11.66 -9.43
C HIS A 108 1.67 10.55 -9.40
N SER A 109 1.97 10.00 -8.22
CA SER A 109 2.88 8.87 -8.06
C SER A 109 2.20 7.51 -8.29
N ILE A 110 0.87 7.48 -8.39
CA ILE A 110 0.10 6.24 -8.50
C ILE A 110 0.41 5.54 -9.83
N GLN A 111 1.01 4.36 -9.73
CA GLN A 111 1.37 3.50 -10.86
C GLN A 111 0.66 2.17 -10.76
N ILE A 112 0.13 1.68 -11.88
CA ILE A 112 -0.58 0.41 -11.95
C ILE A 112 0.23 -0.56 -12.78
N GLY A 113 0.42 -1.78 -12.26
CA GLY A 113 1.09 -2.84 -12.97
C GLY A 113 0.38 -3.19 -14.30
N PRO A 114 1.10 -3.77 -15.29
CA PRO A 114 0.54 -4.04 -16.62
C PRO A 114 -0.77 -4.83 -16.63
N GLN A 115 -0.96 -5.72 -15.65
CA GLN A 115 -2.15 -6.58 -15.52
C GLN A 115 -3.15 -6.05 -14.48
N GLY A 116 -2.91 -4.89 -13.87
CA GLY A 116 -3.77 -4.35 -12.80
C GLY A 116 -3.68 -5.15 -11.49
N GLU A 117 -2.65 -5.98 -11.33
CA GLU A 117 -2.43 -6.82 -10.14
C GLU A 117 -1.60 -6.10 -9.08
N THR A 118 -0.98 -4.97 -9.44
CA THR A 118 -0.24 -4.14 -8.49
C THR A 118 -0.63 -2.67 -8.60
N VAL A 119 -0.63 -1.98 -7.47
CA VAL A 119 -0.62 -0.51 -7.40
C VAL A 119 0.54 -0.06 -6.53
N SER A 120 1.34 0.86 -7.04
CA SER A 120 2.42 1.51 -6.31
C SER A 120 2.08 2.97 -6.06
N ALA A 121 2.38 3.47 -4.86
CA ALA A 121 2.15 4.85 -4.47
C ALA A 121 3.26 5.37 -3.56
N HIS A 122 3.63 6.64 -3.75
CA HIS A 122 4.64 7.33 -2.97
C HIS A 122 4.00 8.10 -1.82
N ASN A 123 4.52 7.93 -0.61
CA ASN A 123 4.30 8.82 0.53
C ASN A 123 5.61 9.54 0.81
N PRO A 124 5.71 10.86 0.53
CA PRO A 124 6.97 11.61 0.67
C PRO A 124 7.44 11.74 2.11
N ASN A 125 6.53 11.62 3.09
CA ASN A 125 6.79 11.75 4.52
C ASN A 125 7.82 12.85 4.85
N GLU A 126 7.41 14.12 4.74
CA GLU A 126 8.24 15.34 4.81
C GLU A 126 8.95 15.59 6.18
N GLY A 127 9.09 14.57 7.02
CA GLY A 127 9.87 14.59 8.26
C GLY A 127 9.15 15.18 9.47
N THR A 128 7.99 15.79 9.28
CA THR A 128 7.09 16.17 10.38
C THR A 128 6.01 15.10 10.54
N PRO A 129 5.78 14.57 11.76
CA PRO A 129 4.66 13.66 12.00
C PRO A 129 3.34 14.36 11.64
N VAL A 130 2.69 13.93 10.56
CA VAL A 130 1.37 14.44 10.13
C VAL A 130 0.20 13.73 10.85
N GLY A 131 0.51 12.82 11.77
CA GLY A 131 -0.48 12.05 12.53
C GLY A 131 -0.88 10.75 11.85
N ALA A 132 -1.92 10.12 12.41
CA ALA A 132 -2.52 8.91 11.84
C ALA A 132 -3.14 9.21 10.47
N PHE A 133 -3.17 8.21 9.60
CA PHE A 133 -3.99 8.23 8.39
C PHE A 133 -4.66 6.89 8.18
N GLN A 134 -5.54 6.82 7.20
CA GLN A 134 -6.13 5.60 6.65
C GLN A 134 -6.11 5.67 5.11
N TYR A 135 -6.25 4.52 4.47
CA TYR A 135 -6.34 4.43 3.02
C TYR A 135 -7.30 3.33 2.60
N THR A 136 -7.86 3.50 1.41
CA THR A 136 -8.76 2.55 0.75
C THR A 136 -8.13 2.15 -0.57
N LEU A 137 -8.00 0.85 -0.79
CA LEU A 137 -7.64 0.27 -2.06
C LEU A 137 -8.92 -0.02 -2.84
N ASN A 138 -9.01 0.40 -4.10
CA ASN A 138 -10.20 0.15 -4.90
C ASN A 138 -9.90 -0.84 -6.00
N VAL A 139 -10.72 -1.89 -6.10
CA VAL A 139 -10.61 -2.90 -7.16
C VAL A 139 -11.92 -3.00 -7.93
N SER A 140 -11.84 -3.38 -9.21
CA SER A 140 -12.99 -3.56 -10.08
C SER A 140 -12.74 -4.67 -11.09
N ARG A 141 -13.82 -5.32 -11.52
CA ARG A 141 -13.81 -6.29 -12.63
C ARG A 141 -13.77 -5.63 -14.00
N THR A 142 -14.18 -4.36 -14.08
CA THR A 142 -14.31 -3.61 -15.35
C THR A 142 -13.29 -2.49 -15.47
N GLY A 143 -12.53 -2.22 -14.41
CA GLY A 143 -11.67 -1.05 -14.28
C GLY A 143 -12.43 0.27 -14.07
N ASN A 144 -13.75 0.23 -13.95
CA ASN A 144 -14.63 1.40 -13.77
C ASN A 144 -15.48 1.25 -12.49
N PRO A 145 -16.07 2.34 -11.98
CA PRO A 145 -17.03 2.30 -10.88
C PRO A 145 -18.28 1.43 -11.20
N PRO A 146 -18.95 0.86 -10.18
CA PRO A 146 -18.59 0.93 -8.76
C PRO A 146 -17.36 0.09 -8.44
N TYR A 147 -16.52 0.61 -7.55
CA TYR A 147 -15.38 -0.13 -7.02
C TYR A 147 -15.82 -1.00 -5.84
N LEU A 148 -15.13 -2.12 -5.66
CA LEU A 148 -15.11 -2.85 -4.40
C LEU A 148 -14.00 -2.21 -3.55
N PRO A 149 -14.34 -1.46 -2.49
CA PRO A 149 -13.34 -0.92 -1.58
C PRO A 149 -12.79 -2.04 -0.72
N LEU A 150 -11.48 -2.18 -0.74
CA LEU A 150 -10.72 -2.95 0.22
C LEU A 150 -10.17 -1.92 1.19
N ASP A 151 -10.72 -1.92 2.40
CA ASP A 151 -10.33 -1.04 3.48
C ASP A 151 -9.42 -1.82 4.42
N PRO A 152 -8.15 -2.10 4.06
CA PRO A 152 -7.25 -2.87 4.90
C PRO A 152 -7.11 -2.29 6.29
N GLY A 153 -7.46 -1.01 6.44
CA GLY A 153 -7.08 -0.24 7.59
C GLY A 153 -5.56 -0.13 7.64
N GLY A 154 -5.10 0.85 8.37
CA GLY A 154 -3.69 1.05 8.59
C GLY A 154 -3.52 2.33 9.34
N THR A 155 -3.43 2.26 10.65
CA THR A 155 -2.94 3.39 11.43
C THR A 155 -1.45 3.56 11.18
N ASN A 156 -1.10 4.50 10.31
CA ASN A 156 0.30 4.87 10.20
C ASN A 156 0.72 5.76 11.38
N ASN A 157 1.76 5.36 12.09
CA ASN A 157 2.57 6.31 12.84
C ASN A 157 3.65 6.84 11.90
N ASN A 158 3.35 7.92 11.18
CA ASN A 158 4.35 8.71 10.45
C ASN A 158 5.41 9.19 11.46
N GLY A 159 6.41 8.33 11.68
CA GLY A 159 7.46 8.55 12.68
C GLY A 159 8.36 9.70 12.27
N SER A 160 8.93 10.37 13.27
CA SER A 160 9.89 11.46 13.09
C SER A 160 11.11 11.02 12.28
N THR A 161 11.63 11.91 11.43
CA THR A 161 12.97 11.76 10.80
C THR A 161 14.13 12.04 11.76
N SER A 162 13.87 12.52 12.99
CA SER A 162 14.92 12.90 13.93
C SER A 162 15.43 11.72 14.78
N LYS A 163 16.76 11.63 14.90
CA LYS A 163 17.45 10.79 15.90
C LYS A 163 17.09 11.32 17.29
N SER A 164 16.53 10.47 18.15
CA SER A 164 16.82 10.55 19.59
C SER A 164 18.06 9.73 19.92
#